data_AF-A0AAZ1Y5B1-F1
#
_entry.id   AF-A0AAZ1Y5B1-F1
#
_cell.length_a   1.000
_cell.length_b   1.000
_cell.length_c   1.000
_cell.angle_alpha   90.00
_cell.angle_beta   90.00
_cell.angle_gamma   90.00
#
_symmetry.space_group_name_H-M   'P 1'
#
loop_
_entity.id
_entity.type
_entity.pdbx_description
1 polymer ?
#
loop_
_entity_poly.entity_id
_entity_poly.type
_entity_poly.pdbx_seq_one_letter_code
_entity_poly.pdbx_strand_id
1 'polypeptide(L)'
;MNCVFTWFVWCEALLLSLLPWTLTEAPPMIPIAIMVKNTLQNKPLQTYKTEVISGGILLGAMKRLRDSDAGFTFTYSDNVNYGPYLESVNGVTGNNEAHTYWELLANVTNGGFQSTEVGIGCIIPSPYQQIILNFTVW
;
A
#
# COMPACT_ATOMS: atom_id res chain seq x y z
N MET A 1 -44.36 -32.16 -58.71
CA MET A 1 -45.54 -31.65 -57.97
C MET A 1 -45.00 -30.99 -56.72
N ASN A 2 -45.03 -29.66 -56.69
CA ASN A 2 -44.37 -28.81 -55.71
C ASN A 2 -45.15 -28.78 -54.38
N CYS A 3 -44.44 -28.78 -53.25
CA CYS A 3 -44.89 -28.08 -52.04
C CYS A 3 -43.65 -27.57 -51.29
N VAL A 4 -43.48 -26.26 -51.33
CA VAL A 4 -42.58 -25.45 -50.50
C VAL A 4 -43.39 -25.06 -49.27
N PHE A 5 -42.87 -25.27 -48.06
CA PHE A 5 -43.21 -24.43 -46.90
C PHE A 5 -42.03 -24.44 -45.92
N THR A 6 -41.34 -23.31 -45.86
CA THR A 6 -40.32 -22.99 -44.86
C THR A 6 -40.96 -22.50 -43.55
N TRP A 7 -40.11 -22.46 -42.51
CA TRP A 7 -40.20 -21.74 -41.23
C TRP A 7 -40.73 -22.52 -40.01
N PHE A 8 -39.84 -22.81 -39.05
CA PHE A 8 -39.87 -22.39 -37.63
C PHE A 8 -38.75 -23.12 -36.88
N VAL A 9 -37.58 -22.49 -36.73
CA VAL A 9 -37.04 -21.89 -35.50
C VAL A 9 -36.81 -22.91 -34.37
N TRP A 10 -35.53 -23.27 -34.22
CA TRP A 10 -34.93 -23.84 -33.01
C TRP A 10 -34.87 -22.79 -31.90
N CYS A 11 -35.43 -23.10 -30.73
CA CYS A 11 -35.18 -22.47 -29.42
C CYS A 11 -35.69 -23.54 -28.43
N GLU A 12 -34.98 -24.04 -27.41
CA GLU A 12 -34.37 -23.28 -26.33
C GLU A 12 -33.21 -24.10 -25.71
N ALA A 13 -31.98 -23.62 -25.89
CA ALA A 13 -30.86 -23.98 -25.02
C ALA A 13 -29.82 -22.85 -25.08
N LEU A 14 -30.26 -21.62 -24.79
CA LEU A 14 -29.37 -20.45 -24.84
C LEU A 14 -29.89 -19.29 -23.98
N LEU A 15 -29.98 -19.50 -22.67
CA LEU A 15 -30.26 -18.43 -21.70
C LEU A 15 -29.25 -18.35 -20.55
N LEU A 16 -28.12 -19.07 -20.62
CA LEU A 16 -27.04 -18.97 -19.61
C LEU A 16 -25.77 -18.26 -20.09
N SER A 17 -25.73 -17.70 -21.32
CA SER A 17 -24.54 -17.04 -21.87
C SER A 17 -24.57 -15.50 -21.80
N LEU A 18 -25.50 -14.89 -21.07
CA LEU A 18 -25.61 -13.43 -20.91
C LEU A 18 -25.39 -12.96 -19.47
N LEU A 19 -24.57 -13.64 -18.70
CA LEU A 19 -23.83 -12.90 -17.67
C LEU A 19 -22.67 -12.24 -18.42
N PRO A 20 -22.71 -10.91 -18.70
CA PRO A 20 -21.49 -10.23 -19.05
C PRO A 20 -20.50 -10.62 -17.96
N TRP A 21 -19.39 -11.24 -18.37
CA TRP A 21 -18.24 -11.37 -17.51
C TRP A 21 -17.92 -9.93 -17.11
N THR A 22 -18.42 -9.48 -15.97
CA THR A 22 -18.05 -8.20 -15.42
C THR A 22 -16.58 -8.39 -15.11
N LEU A 23 -15.71 -7.95 -16.03
CA LEU A 23 -14.30 -7.75 -15.73
C LEU A 23 -14.32 -6.84 -14.51
N THR A 24 -14.10 -7.41 -13.32
CA THR A 24 -13.83 -6.62 -12.14
C THR A 24 -12.57 -5.84 -12.47
N GLU A 25 -12.72 -4.55 -12.75
CA GLU A 25 -11.56 -3.68 -12.97
C GLU A 25 -10.66 -3.80 -11.74
N ALA A 26 -9.37 -4.01 -11.97
CA ALA A 26 -8.41 -4.05 -10.88
C ALA A 26 -8.54 -2.72 -10.10
N PRO A 27 -8.58 -2.74 -8.76
CA PRO A 27 -8.67 -1.52 -8.00
C PRO A 27 -7.55 -0.54 -8.40
N PRO A 28 -7.84 0.77 -8.46
CA PRO A 28 -6.88 1.74 -8.97
C PRO A 28 -5.67 1.83 -8.05
N MET A 29 -4.52 2.15 -8.63
CA MET A 29 -3.33 2.57 -7.89
C MET A 29 -3.54 4.01 -7.43
N ILE A 30 -3.26 4.27 -6.15
CA ILE A 30 -3.35 5.60 -5.54
C ILE A 30 -1.94 6.10 -5.17
N PRO A 31 -1.61 7.36 -5.50
CA PRO A 31 -0.30 7.93 -5.20
C PRO A 31 -0.19 8.27 -3.72
N ILE A 32 1.00 8.06 -3.13
CA ILE A 32 1.34 8.46 -1.76
C ILE A 32 2.79 8.98 -1.70
N ALA A 33 3.17 9.59 -0.58
CA ALA A 33 4.55 9.94 -0.30
C ALA A 33 5.02 9.37 1.05
N ILE A 34 6.16 8.69 1.03
CA ILE A 34 6.85 8.22 2.23
C ILE A 34 8.06 9.12 2.47
N MET A 35 8.15 9.69 3.66
CA MET A 35 9.18 10.64 4.04
C MET A 35 10.04 10.03 5.14
N VAL A 36 11.36 10.02 4.97
CA VAL A 36 12.32 9.49 5.95
C VAL A 36 12.97 10.66 6.67
N LYS A 37 12.67 10.79 7.96
CA LYS A 37 13.19 11.84 8.83
C LYS A 37 14.14 11.24 9.86
N ASN A 38 15.37 11.74 9.91
CA ASN A 38 16.36 11.34 10.90
C ASN A 38 17.17 12.57 11.34
N THR A 39 16.61 13.31 12.29
CA THR A 39 17.26 14.49 12.86
C THR A 39 18.34 14.13 13.87
N LEU A 40 18.25 12.95 14.50
CA LEU A 40 19.26 12.46 15.46
C LEU A 40 20.65 12.35 14.84
N GLN A 41 20.73 12.06 13.54
CA GLN A 41 21.99 11.96 12.78
C GLN A 41 22.18 13.13 11.78
N ASN A 42 21.43 14.22 11.93
CA ASN A 42 21.47 15.39 11.03
C ASN A 42 21.32 15.03 9.53
N LYS A 43 20.53 14.00 9.23
CA LYS A 43 20.26 13.61 7.84
C LYS A 43 19.18 14.53 7.24
N PRO A 44 19.31 14.94 5.97
CA PRO A 44 18.25 15.68 5.30
C PRO A 44 16.98 14.83 5.20
N LEU A 45 15.83 15.49 5.23
CA LEU A 45 14.54 14.86 4.98
C LEU A 45 14.50 14.30 3.56
N GLN A 46 14.23 12.99 3.43
CA GLN A 46 14.14 12.32 2.14
C GLN A 46 12.69 12.00 1.82
N THR A 47 12.25 12.26 0.60
CA THR A 47 10.87 12.03 0.16
C THR A 47 10.85 11.06 -1.01
N TYR A 48 10.12 9.96 -0.84
CA TYR A 48 9.92 8.92 -1.84
C TYR A 48 8.46 8.91 -2.28
N LYS A 49 8.23 9.04 -3.59
CA LYS A 49 6.89 8.94 -4.17
C LYS A 49 6.67 7.51 -4.64
N THR A 50 5.49 6.98 -4.35
CA THR A 50 5.10 5.62 -4.74
C THR A 50 3.59 5.52 -4.85
N GLU A 51 3.12 4.34 -5.18
CA GLU A 51 1.71 4.03 -5.29
C GLU A 51 1.36 2.75 -4.54
N VAL A 52 0.15 2.72 -4.01
CA VAL A 52 -0.45 1.54 -3.40
C VAL A 52 -1.78 1.27 -4.09
N ILE A 53 -2.17 0.02 -4.22
CA ILE A 53 -3.52 -0.29 -4.69
C ILE A 53 -4.54 0.27 -3.69
N SER A 54 -5.68 0.79 -4.16
CA SER A 54 -6.73 1.30 -3.28
C SER A 54 -7.16 0.24 -2.26
N GLY A 55 -7.15 0.58 -0.97
CA GLY A 55 -7.36 -0.35 0.15
C GLY A 55 -6.14 -1.19 0.55
N GLY A 56 -5.02 -1.07 -0.17
CA GLY A 56 -3.75 -1.73 0.17
C GLY A 56 -3.04 -1.05 1.35
N ILE A 57 -2.14 -1.80 1.99
CA ILE A 57 -1.43 -1.38 3.20
C ILE A 57 -0.08 -0.71 2.90
N LEU A 58 0.41 0.12 3.83
CA LEU A 58 1.70 0.82 3.75
C LEU A 58 2.87 -0.12 3.46
N LEU A 59 2.91 -1.30 4.08
CA LEU A 59 3.95 -2.30 3.83
C LEU A 59 4.04 -2.68 2.33
N GLY A 60 2.91 -2.73 1.61
CA GLY A 60 2.91 -2.98 0.17
C GLY A 60 3.58 -1.85 -0.61
N ALA A 61 3.31 -0.60 -0.24
CA ALA A 61 3.95 0.57 -0.84
C ALA A 61 5.46 0.62 -0.58
N MET A 62 5.89 0.28 0.65
CA MET A 62 7.30 0.21 1.03
C MET A 62 8.04 -0.89 0.26
N LYS A 63 7.44 -2.08 0.10
CA LYS A 63 7.99 -3.16 -0.74
C LYS A 63 8.15 -2.71 -2.19
N ARG A 64 7.13 -2.06 -2.76
CA ARG A 64 7.21 -1.50 -4.12
C ARG A 64 8.34 -0.49 -4.28
N LEU A 65 8.55 0.39 -3.29
CA LEU A 65 9.67 1.33 -3.29
C LEU A 65 11.03 0.62 -3.23
N ARG A 66 11.15 -0.39 -2.35
CA ARG A 66 12.38 -1.16 -2.22
C ARG A 66 12.75 -1.93 -3.48
N ASP A 67 11.73 -2.43 -4.17
CA ASP A 67 11.91 -3.21 -5.40
C ASP A 67 12.07 -2.30 -6.65
N SER A 68 12.17 -0.97 -6.47
CA SER A 68 12.40 0.04 -7.51
C SER A 68 13.80 0.66 -7.42
N ASP A 69 14.18 1.46 -8.42
CA ASP A 69 15.47 2.19 -8.45
C ASP A 69 15.49 3.44 -7.54
N ALA A 70 14.49 3.63 -6.67
CA ALA A 70 14.38 4.78 -5.79
C ALA A 70 15.45 4.82 -4.67
N GLY A 71 16.18 3.73 -4.44
CA GLY A 71 17.19 3.64 -3.38
C GLY A 71 16.62 3.63 -1.96
N PHE A 72 15.34 3.29 -1.81
CA PHE A 72 14.68 3.11 -0.52
C PHE A 72 14.94 1.69 0.00
N THR A 73 15.49 1.54 1.19
CA THR A 73 15.69 0.21 1.80
C THR A 73 15.06 0.18 3.18
N PHE A 74 14.54 -0.99 3.57
CA PHE A 74 14.00 -1.19 4.92
C PHE A 74 14.02 -2.67 5.29
N THR A 75 14.04 -2.95 6.59
CA THR A 75 13.84 -4.30 7.15
C THR A 75 12.71 -4.27 8.17
N TYR A 76 12.04 -5.41 8.30
CA TYR A 76 10.99 -5.62 9.28
C TYR A 76 11.02 -7.07 9.75
N SER A 77 10.56 -7.31 10.97
CA SER A 77 10.32 -8.64 11.51
C SER A 77 8.82 -8.85 11.75
N ASP A 78 8.38 -10.10 11.66
CA ASP A 78 7.00 -10.45 12.01
C ASP A 78 6.89 -10.65 13.53
N ASN A 79 6.02 -9.87 14.18
CA ASN A 79 5.68 -10.05 15.58
C ASN A 79 4.33 -10.77 15.71
N VAL A 80 4.27 -11.82 16.52
CA VAL A 80 3.05 -12.62 16.69
C VAL A 80 1.87 -11.83 17.26
N ASN A 81 2.13 -10.79 18.06
CA ASN A 81 1.10 -9.99 18.72
C ASN A 81 0.70 -8.75 17.92
N TYR A 82 1.62 -8.20 17.12
CA TYR A 82 1.48 -6.88 16.51
C TYR A 82 1.63 -6.86 14.98
N GLY A 83 2.05 -7.97 14.38
CA GLY A 83 2.36 -8.06 12.96
C GLY A 83 3.73 -7.46 12.61
N PRO A 84 3.93 -6.98 11.36
CA PRO A 84 5.20 -6.46 10.89
C PRO A 84 5.71 -5.24 11.69
N TYR A 85 6.85 -5.40 12.35
CA TYR A 85 7.54 -4.36 13.10
C TYR A 85 8.69 -3.77 12.26
N LEU A 86 8.71 -2.45 12.10
CA LEU A 86 9.74 -1.75 11.31
C LEU A 86 11.05 -1.64 12.08
N GLU A 87 12.10 -2.27 11.57
CA GLU A 87 13.40 -2.35 12.27
C GLU A 87 14.40 -1.33 11.75
N SER A 88 14.51 -1.20 10.43
CA SER A 88 15.46 -0.29 9.79
C SER A 88 14.89 0.39 8.56
N VAL A 89 15.38 1.60 8.29
CA VAL A 89 15.11 2.34 7.05
C VAL A 89 16.42 2.98 6.58
N ASN A 90 16.74 2.83 5.29
CA ASN A 90 17.92 3.38 4.64
C ASN A 90 19.23 3.11 5.41
N GLY A 91 19.37 1.89 5.94
CA GLY A 91 20.54 1.42 6.67
C GLY A 91 20.65 1.89 8.12
N VAL A 92 19.64 2.58 8.66
CA VAL A 92 19.60 2.99 10.07
C VAL A 92 18.61 2.12 10.83
N THR A 93 19.12 1.34 11.79
CA THR A 93 18.36 0.38 12.61
C THR A 93 18.02 0.98 13.97
N GLY A 94 16.83 0.69 14.49
CA GLY A 94 16.50 0.94 15.88
C GLY A 94 17.39 0.16 16.84
N ASN A 95 17.55 0.68 18.05
CA ASN A 95 18.41 0.09 19.08
C ASN A 95 17.76 0.25 20.46
N ASN A 96 17.54 -0.87 21.15
CA ASN A 96 16.90 -0.91 22.47
C ASN A 96 17.75 -0.33 23.59
N GLU A 97 19.07 -0.53 23.57
CA GLU A 97 19.98 0.05 24.58
C GLU A 97 20.10 1.56 24.41
N ALA A 98 20.08 2.03 23.17
CA ALA A 98 20.10 3.45 22.83
C ALA A 98 18.71 4.09 22.82
N HIS A 99 17.66 3.33 23.13
CA HIS A 99 16.27 3.77 23.09
C HIS A 99 15.87 4.46 21.79
N THR A 100 16.27 3.92 20.63
CA THR A 100 15.97 4.50 19.30
C THR A 100 15.09 3.59 18.44
N TYR A 101 14.08 4.17 17.79
CA TYR A 101 13.12 3.42 16.97
C TYR A 101 12.61 4.25 15.78
N TRP A 102 11.86 3.59 14.90
CA TRP A 102 11.13 4.22 13.80
C TRP A 102 9.68 4.47 14.19
N GLU A 103 9.37 5.72 14.51
CA GLU A 103 8.02 6.20 14.74
C GLU A 103 7.33 6.45 13.39
N LEU A 104 6.05 6.07 13.30
CA LEU A 104 5.22 6.33 12.13
C LEU A 104 4.32 7.53 12.41
N LEU A 105 4.45 8.56 11.59
CA LEU A 105 3.55 9.71 11.62
C LEU A 105 2.77 9.78 10.32
N ALA A 106 1.46 9.94 10.38
CA ALA A 106 0.63 10.14 9.20
C ALA A 106 -0.08 11.49 9.29
N ASN A 107 -0.23 12.17 8.16
CA ASN A 107 -1.10 13.33 8.13
C ASN A 107 -2.57 12.89 8.18
N VAL A 108 -3.35 13.58 9.02
CA VAL A 108 -4.82 13.51 9.00
C VAL A 108 -5.30 14.59 8.03
N THR A 109 -6.36 14.35 7.26
CA THR A 109 -6.92 15.34 6.34
C THR A 109 -7.20 16.66 7.08
N ASN A 110 -6.51 17.75 6.69
CA ASN A 110 -6.53 19.09 7.32
C ASN A 110 -5.83 19.24 8.68
N GLY A 111 -5.07 18.25 9.15
CA GLY A 111 -4.28 18.30 10.38
C GLY A 111 -2.77 18.24 10.14
N GLY A 112 -1.99 18.45 11.20
CA GLY A 112 -0.56 18.13 11.20
C GLY A 112 -0.30 16.61 11.18
N PHE A 113 0.98 16.24 11.14
CA PHE A 113 1.40 14.85 11.31
C PHE A 113 1.13 14.40 12.75
N GLN A 114 0.52 13.22 12.91
CA GLN A 114 0.23 12.59 14.20
C GLN A 114 0.82 11.19 14.22
N SER A 115 1.27 10.73 15.39
CA SER A 115 1.75 9.36 15.58
C SER A 115 0.59 8.38 15.35
N THR A 116 0.87 7.32 14.62
CA THR A 116 -0.15 6.32 14.27
C THR A 116 -0.28 5.28 15.36
N GLU A 117 -1.51 4.87 15.68
CA GLU A 117 -1.78 3.79 16.64
C GLU A 117 -1.56 2.38 16.05
N VAL A 118 -1.22 2.30 14.76
CA VAL A 118 -1.04 1.04 14.01
C VAL A 118 0.30 1.01 13.26
N GLY A 119 0.82 -0.20 13.04
CA GLY A 119 2.10 -0.40 12.34
C GLY A 119 2.01 -0.39 10.81
N ILE A 120 3.16 -0.58 10.14
CA ILE A 120 3.27 -0.61 8.67
C ILE A 120 2.37 -1.67 8.01
N GLY A 121 1.98 -2.71 8.76
CA GLY A 121 1.08 -3.77 8.30
C GLY A 121 -0.41 -3.41 8.26
N CYS A 122 -0.83 -2.32 8.91
CA CYS A 122 -2.25 -2.01 9.11
C CYS A 122 -2.65 -0.60 8.66
N ILE A 123 -1.68 0.29 8.41
CA ILE A 123 -1.97 1.59 7.79
C ILE A 123 -2.47 1.35 6.36
N ILE A 124 -3.69 1.80 6.07
CA ILE A 124 -4.27 1.85 4.72
C ILE A 124 -4.18 3.31 4.25
N PRO A 125 -3.25 3.66 3.35
CA PRO A 125 -3.07 5.03 2.94
C PRO A 125 -4.26 5.58 2.15
N SER A 126 -4.56 6.86 2.36
CA SER A 126 -5.47 7.63 1.50
C SER A 126 -4.73 8.21 0.28
N PRO A 127 -5.44 8.59 -0.80
CA PRO A 127 -4.81 9.25 -1.94
C PRO A 127 -4.04 10.51 -1.53
N TYR A 128 -2.81 10.63 -2.03
CA TYR A 128 -1.86 11.71 -1.75
C TYR A 128 -1.44 11.84 -0.28
N GLN A 129 -1.70 10.83 0.55
CA GLN A 129 -1.30 10.85 1.95
C GLN A 129 0.22 10.89 2.07
N GLN A 130 0.69 11.66 3.06
CA GLN A 130 2.09 11.76 3.44
C GLN A 130 2.30 10.99 4.75
N ILE A 131 3.29 10.11 4.74
CA ILE A 131 3.64 9.29 5.90
C ILE A 131 5.12 9.52 6.20
N ILE A 132 5.43 9.90 7.43
CA ILE A 132 6.80 10.08 7.91
C ILE A 132 7.21 8.84 8.69
N LEU A 133 8.34 8.27 8.29
CA LEU A 133 9.14 7.34 9.10
C LEU A 133 10.17 8.20 9.84
N ASN A 134 9.93 8.42 11.14
CA ASN A 134 10.69 9.32 11.98
C ASN A 134 11.63 8.51 12.90
N PHE A 135 12.94 8.60 12.68
CA PHE A 135 13.92 7.99 13.56
C PHE A 135 14.07 8.84 14.82
N THR A 136 13.64 8.31 15.95
CA THR A 136 13.48 9.05 17.21
C THR A 136 13.81 8.19 18.43
N VAL A 137 13.71 8.78 19.62
CA VAL A 137 13.95 8.11 20.92
C VAL A 137 12.67 7.89 21.73
N TRP A 138 12.66 6.93 22.65
CA TRP A 138 11.59 6.71 23.65
C TRP A 138 12.09 6.74 25.09
#